data_AF-A0A352VJD3-F1
#
_entry.id   AF-A0A352VJD3-F1
#
_cell.length_a   1.000
_cell.length_b   1.000
_cell.length_c   1.000
_cell.angle_alpha   90.00
_cell.angle_beta   90.00
_cell.angle_gamma   90.00
#
_symmetry.space_group_name_H-M   'P 1'
#
loop_
_entity.id
_entity.type
_entity.pdbx_description
1 polymer ?
#
loop_
_entity_poly.entity_id
_entity_poly.type
_entity_poly.pdbx_seq_one_letter_code
_entity_poly.pdbx_strand_id
1 'polypeptide(L)'
;MVAEYLYDDRGVQALTPFQDDVFLGVRVALNDVKGSDVLAGLILDLNDGSGVYKVESSRRVGNSWTLALEARGFWGTEKGHFLHDFRRDDYVSLGVTRWF
;
A
#
# COMPACT_ATOMS: atom_id res chain seq x y z
N MET A 1 -5.13 -12.91 4.59
CA MET A 1 -5.87 -11.66 4.37
C MET A 1 -6.14 -11.04 5.72
N VAL A 2 -6.13 -9.73 5.80
CA VAL A 2 -6.55 -8.96 6.95
C VAL A 2 -7.48 -7.84 6.48
N ALA A 3 -8.44 -7.49 7.31
CA ALA A 3 -9.35 -6.38 7.08
C ALA A 3 -9.56 -5.65 8.41
N GLU A 4 -9.52 -4.32 8.40
CA GLU A 4 -9.68 -3.48 9.58
C GLU A 4 -10.58 -2.29 9.24
N TYR A 5 -11.45 -1.91 10.17
CA TYR A 5 -12.25 -0.69 10.07
C TYR A 5 -11.63 0.37 10.98
N LEU A 6 -11.38 1.54 10.41
CA LEU A 6 -10.69 2.65 11.04
C LEU A 6 -11.71 3.77 11.25
N TYR A 7 -11.99 4.08 12.51
CA TYR A 7 -13.00 5.09 12.86
C TYR A 7 -12.44 6.11 13.85
N ASP A 8 -12.71 7.38 13.60
CA ASP A 8 -12.37 8.51 14.46
C ASP A 8 -13.61 9.37 14.74
N ASP A 9 -13.96 9.51 16.01
CA ASP A 9 -15.14 10.23 16.48
C ASP A 9 -15.03 11.75 16.34
N ARG A 10 -13.82 12.28 16.10
CA ARG A 10 -13.56 13.71 15.88
C ARG A 10 -13.96 14.17 14.46
N GLY A 11 -14.23 13.25 13.54
CA GLY A 11 -14.61 13.54 12.16
C GLY A 11 -13.63 14.52 11.50
N VAL A 12 -14.15 15.58 10.86
CA VAL A 12 -13.34 16.59 10.14
C VAL A 12 -12.27 17.32 10.97
N GLN A 13 -12.31 17.20 12.30
CA GLN A 13 -11.27 17.76 13.18
C GLN A 13 -10.11 16.80 13.44
N ALA A 14 -10.20 15.54 13.01
CA ALA A 14 -9.12 14.58 13.17
C ALA A 14 -7.92 14.99 12.32
N LEU A 15 -6.73 14.95 12.92
CA LEU A 15 -5.45 15.24 12.26
C LEU A 15 -4.88 13.99 11.54
N THR A 16 -5.70 12.96 11.38
CA THR A 16 -5.36 11.70 10.73
C THR A 16 -6.19 11.53 9.47
N PRO A 17 -5.65 10.86 8.45
CA PRO A 17 -6.42 10.51 7.25
C PRO A 17 -7.41 9.37 7.48
N PHE A 18 -7.49 8.81 8.69
CA PHE A 18 -8.28 7.62 8.99
C PHE A 18 -9.43 8.00 9.92
N GLN A 19 -10.61 8.29 9.36
CA GLN A 19 -11.80 8.75 10.07
C GLN A 19 -12.99 7.81 9.91
N ASP A 20 -13.18 7.24 8.72
CA ASP A 20 -14.25 6.31 8.38
C ASP A 20 -13.78 5.49 7.19
N ASP A 21 -12.76 4.67 7.44
CA ASP A 21 -11.98 4.01 6.40
C ASP A 21 -11.99 2.50 6.61
N VAL A 22 -11.78 1.77 5.53
CA VAL A 22 -11.51 0.33 5.57
C VAL A 22 -10.11 0.07 5.03
N PHE A 23 -9.30 -0.62 5.82
CA PHE A 23 -8.07 -1.23 5.35
C PHE A 23 -8.32 -2.69 4.94
N LEU A 24 -7.80 -3.07 3.77
CA LEU A 24 -7.76 -4.45 3.29
C LEU A 24 -6.34 -4.81 2.88
N GLY A 25 -5.84 -5.94 3.38
CA GLY A 25 -4.50 -6.44 3.08
C GLY A 25 -4.49 -7.91 2.68
N VAL A 26 -3.77 -8.24 1.62
CA VAL A 26 -3.59 -9.62 1.14
C VAL A 26 -2.12 -9.91 0.84
N ARG A 27 -1.62 -11.04 1.34
CA ARG A 27 -0.33 -11.60 0.96
C ARG A 27 -0.55 -12.93 0.26
N VAL A 28 0.10 -13.09 -0.89
CA VAL A 28 0.15 -14.34 -1.65
C VAL A 28 1.61 -14.76 -1.75
N ALA A 29 1.94 -15.88 -1.12
CA ALA A 29 3.21 -16.57 -1.33
C ALA A 29 2.99 -17.69 -2.34
N LEU A 30 3.73 -17.69 -3.45
CA LEU A 30 3.61 -18.73 -4.48
C LEU A 30 4.27 -20.05 -4.05
N ASN A 31 5.07 -20.01 -2.98
CA ASN A 31 5.81 -21.17 -2.46
C ASN A 31 6.67 -21.87 -3.54
N ASP A 32 7.14 -21.13 -4.55
CA ASP A 32 8.09 -21.66 -5.54
C ASP A 32 9.53 -21.64 -4.98
N VAL A 33 10.44 -22.38 -5.61
CA VAL A 33 11.86 -22.47 -5.19
C VAL A 33 12.53 -21.10 -5.14
N LYS A 34 12.06 -20.15 -5.95
CA LYS A 34 12.57 -18.77 -6.00
C LYS A 34 11.96 -17.85 -4.93
N GLY A 35 11.05 -18.36 -4.09
CA GLY A 35 10.45 -17.64 -2.97
C GLY A 35 9.65 -16.42 -3.41
N SER A 36 8.87 -16.54 -4.48
CA SER A 36 8.11 -15.43 -5.05
C SER A 36 6.90 -15.10 -4.17
N ASP A 37 6.75 -13.83 -3.82
CA ASP A 37 5.60 -13.34 -3.07
C ASP A 37 5.10 -11.98 -3.56
N VAL A 38 3.84 -11.70 -3.23
CA VAL A 38 3.18 -10.41 -3.45
C VAL A 38 2.39 -10.06 -2.20
N LEU A 39 2.56 -8.83 -1.72
CA LEU A 39 1.73 -8.19 -0.71
C LEU A 39 1.01 -7.02 -1.38
N ALA A 40 -0.29 -6.94 -1.24
CA ALA A 40 -1.08 -5.80 -1.68
C ALA A 40 -1.97 -5.32 -0.53
N GLY A 41 -2.14 -4.01 -0.43
CA GLY A 41 -3.04 -3.40 0.53
C GLY A 41 -3.71 -2.15 -0.04
N LEU A 42 -4.92 -1.87 0.44
CA LEU A 42 -5.64 -0.63 0.17
C LEU A 42 -6.26 -0.08 1.46
N ILE A 43 -6.29 1.24 1.57
CA ILE A 43 -7.12 1.97 2.53
C ILE A 43 -8.09 2.80 1.71
N LEU A 44 -9.38 2.70 2.02
CA LEU A 44 -10.47 3.36 1.32
C LEU A 44 -11.33 4.13 2.32
N ASP A 45 -11.49 5.43 2.10
CA ASP A 45 -12.45 6.26 2.81
C ASP A 45 -13.87 5.92 2.32
N LEU A 46 -14.80 5.63 3.24
CA LEU A 46 -16.16 5.20 2.92
C LEU A 46 -17.10 6.35 2.55
N ASN A 47 -16.73 7.61 2.81
CA ASN A 47 -17.53 8.80 2.51
C ASN A 47 -17.29 9.33 1.10
N ASP A 48 -16.04 9.48 0.70
CA ASP A 48 -15.66 10.09 -0.58
C ASP A 48 -14.99 9.11 -1.57
N GLY A 49 -14.66 7.90 -1.11
CA GLY A 49 -14.01 6.88 -1.93
C GLY A 49 -12.55 7.18 -2.27
N SER A 50 -11.94 8.17 -1.62
CA SER A 50 -10.50 8.43 -1.71
C SER A 50 -9.70 7.33 -1.02
N GLY A 51 -8.40 7.26 -1.30
CA GLY A 51 -7.59 6.25 -0.66
C GLY A 51 -6.16 6.14 -1.13
N VAL A 52 -5.51 5.12 -0.58
CA VAL A 52 -4.11 4.77 -0.85
C VAL A 52 -4.00 3.28 -1.10
N TYR A 53 -3.19 2.89 -2.08
CA TYR A 53 -2.85 1.50 -2.35
C TYR A 53 -1.35 1.31 -2.25
N LYS A 54 -0.93 0.14 -1.80
CA LYS A 54 0.46 -0.31 -1.81
C LYS A 54 0.54 -1.72 -2.35
N VAL A 55 1.49 -1.95 -3.26
CA VAL A 55 1.81 -3.28 -3.78
C VAL A 55 3.31 -3.50 -3.65
N GLU A 56 3.69 -4.62 -3.06
CA GLU A 56 5.06 -5.07 -2.89
C GLU A 56 5.18 -6.47 -3.48
N SER A 57 6.24 -6.74 -4.23
CA SER A 57 6.56 -8.09 -4.71
C SER A 57 8.04 -8.35 -4.59
N SER A 58 8.39 -9.59 -4.25
CA SER A 58 9.78 -10.02 -4.17
C SER A 58 9.97 -11.38 -4.83
N ARG A 59 11.15 -11.60 -5.42
CA ARG A 59 11.55 -12.88 -6.01
C ARG A 59 13.06 -13.01 -6.13
N ARG A 60 13.58 -14.23 -5.90
CA ARG A 60 14.98 -14.57 -6.21
C ARG A 60 15.21 -14.81 -7.70
N VAL A 61 16.33 -14.31 -8.21
CA VAL A 61 16.80 -14.53 -9.58
C VAL A 61 18.19 -15.15 -9.54
N GLY A 62 18.31 -16.37 -10.08
CA GLY A 62 19.52 -17.18 -9.90
C GLY A 62 19.77 -17.52 -8.43
N ASN A 63 21.03 -17.70 -8.06
CA ASN A 63 21.41 -18.15 -6.71
C ASN A 63 21.80 -17.02 -5.76
N SER A 64 22.00 -15.81 -6.27
CA SER A 64 22.63 -14.71 -5.51
C SER A 64 21.90 -13.38 -5.63
N TRP A 65 20.81 -13.29 -6.38
CA TRP A 65 20.09 -12.03 -6.55
C TRP A 65 18.65 -12.10 -6.08
N THR A 66 18.14 -10.99 -5.56
CA THR A 66 16.74 -10.79 -5.23
C THR A 66 16.28 -9.49 -5.89
N LEU A 67 15.14 -9.57 -6.59
CA LEU A 67 14.45 -8.42 -7.13
C LEU A 67 13.27 -8.08 -6.21
N ALA A 68 13.07 -6.80 -5.94
CA ALA A 68 11.93 -6.29 -5.20
C ALA A 68 11.26 -5.17 -6.00
N LEU A 69 9.95 -5.22 -6.15
CA LEU A 69 9.13 -4.18 -6.74
C LEU A 69 8.23 -3.60 -5.65
N GLU A 70 8.19 -2.28 -5.56
CA GLU A 70 7.24 -1.56 -4.70
C GLU A 70 6.52 -0.51 -5.53
N ALA A 71 5.21 -0.41 -5.35
CA ALA A 71 4.39 0.63 -5.92
C ALA A 71 3.44 1.17 -4.85
N ARG A 72 3.28 2.49 -4.80
CA ARG A 72 2.29 3.16 -3.97
C ARG A 72 1.61 4.25 -4.78
N GLY A 73 0.31 4.40 -4.59
CA GLY A 73 -0.41 5.52 -5.16
C GLY A 73 -1.58 5.99 -4.31
N PHE A 74 -2.01 7.21 -4.59
CA PHE A 74 -3.11 7.91 -3.95
C PHE A 74 -4.16 8.31 -4.99
N TRP A 75 -5.45 8.25 -4.63
CA TRP A 75 -6.54 8.71 -5.50
C TRP A 75 -7.61 9.43 -4.68
N GLY A 76 -8.53 10.14 -5.36
CA GLY A 76 -9.60 10.90 -4.71
C GLY A 76 -9.09 12.05 -3.83
N THR A 77 -7.93 12.61 -4.15
CA THR A 77 -7.22 13.61 -3.32
C THR A 77 -7.73 15.03 -3.55
N GLU A 78 -9.02 15.28 -3.30
CA GLU A 78 -9.66 16.59 -3.48
C GLU A 78 -9.11 17.66 -2.50
N LYS A 79 -9.31 18.94 -2.84
CA LYS A 79 -8.81 20.05 -2.00
C LYS A 79 -9.55 20.06 -0.66
N GLY A 80 -8.80 20.13 0.44
CA GLY A 80 -9.34 20.15 1.80
C GLY A 80 -9.24 18.81 2.53
N HIS A 81 -8.85 17.74 1.85
CA HIS A 81 -8.59 16.42 2.45
C HIS A 81 -7.13 16.28 2.88
N PHE A 82 -6.86 15.50 3.93
CA PHE A 82 -5.50 15.22 4.39
C PHE A 82 -4.63 14.58 3.29
N LEU A 83 -5.21 13.71 2.47
CA LEU A 83 -4.50 13.05 1.36
C LEU A 83 -4.15 14.02 0.21
N HIS A 84 -4.71 15.24 0.18
CA HIS A 84 -4.40 16.23 -0.86
C HIS A 84 -2.90 16.53 -0.93
N ASP A 85 -2.23 16.63 0.22
CA ASP A 85 -0.81 16.96 0.26
C ASP A 85 0.07 15.88 -0.39
N PHE A 86 -0.40 14.64 -0.44
CA PHE A 86 0.29 13.48 -1.03
C PHE A 86 -0.13 13.17 -2.48
N ARG A 87 -1.01 13.99 -3.08
CA ARG A 87 -1.58 13.76 -4.43
C ARG A 87 -0.57 13.62 -5.58
N ARG A 88 0.71 13.90 -5.35
CA ARG A 88 1.79 13.80 -6.34
C ARG A 88 2.93 12.89 -5.88
N ASP A 89 2.69 12.11 -4.83
CA ASP A 89 3.69 11.27 -4.18
C ASP A 89 3.55 9.79 -4.57
N ASP A 90 2.83 9.52 -5.66
CA ASP A 90 2.80 8.22 -6.32
C ASP A 90 4.21 7.83 -6.77
N TYR A 91 4.57 6.56 -6.58
CA TYR A 91 5.86 6.07 -7.04
C TYR A 91 5.83 4.59 -7.40
N VAL A 92 6.84 4.20 -8.18
CA VAL A 92 7.23 2.82 -8.41
C VAL A 92 8.74 2.72 -8.20
N SER A 93 9.17 1.71 -7.45
CA SER A 93 10.57 1.45 -7.11
C SER A 93 10.94 0.03 -7.46
N LEU A 94 12.13 -0.14 -8.04
CA LEU A 94 12.72 -1.44 -8.33
C LEU A 94 14.04 -1.56 -7.56
N GLY A 95 14.11 -2.55 -6.67
CA GLY A 95 15.29 -2.90 -5.88
C GLY A 95 15.96 -4.15 -6.39
N VAL A 96 17.30 -4.17 -6.31
CA VAL A 96 18.12 -5.34 -6.61
C VAL A 96 19.09 -5.57 -5.45
N THR A 97 19.06 -6.74 -4.85
CA THR A 97 19.97 -7.14 -3.76
C THR A 97 20.83 -8.32 -4.18
N ARG A 98 22.14 -8.25 -3.92
CA ARG A 98 23.09 -9.35 -4.14
C ARG A 98 23.54 -9.96 -2.82
N TRP A 99 23.55 -11.28 -2.76
CA TRP A 99 24.07 -12.10 -1.66
C TRP A 99 25.42 -12.72 -2.06
N PHE A 100 26.38 -12.76 -1.13
CA PHE A 100 27.77 -13.23 -1.34
C PHE A 100 28.09 -14.42 -0.45
#